data_AF-A0A0C1PQS1-F1
#
_entry.id   AF-A0A0C1PQS1-F1
#
_cell.length_a   1.000
_cell.length_b   1.000
_cell.length_c   1.000
_cell.angle_alpha   90.00
_cell.angle_beta   90.00
_cell.angle_gamma   90.00
#
_symmetry.space_group_name_H-M   'P 1'
#
loop_
_entity.id
_entity.type
_entity.pdbx_description
1 polymer ?
#
loop_
_entity_poly.entity_id
_entity_poly.type
_entity_poly.pdbx_seq_one_letter_code
_entity_poly.pdbx_strand_id
1 'polypeptide(L)'
;MSAFKIMASSKSVPHRVVTNDDLAQIMDTSDEWIKRRTGISRRHIATDESTTSMSIEVAHALLKKTQIDPKDLDYVVVATMSSDYQTPATAASVQGAIGATNAVAFDIDAACTGFAFGTSILNSLLAKKSGSCGILIGAEVLSKLLDWSDRSTAVLFGDGAAGVLVQNDPSSSSQVLGESLKTFGNLGSALTAGHFADVTPFGKNPNQEKQFFKMDGHQVFNFALKKVPLSIKEALTDANLSLNDIDVFVMHQANARIIASVVRKLGLPKNRFPIDIDEYGNTAAASEPLLLADLLTSGKIQRGNKIALVGFGGGLTTGTVIINY
;
A
#
# COMPACT_ATOMS: atom_id res chain seq x y z
N MET A 1 10.85 -25.42 -1.50
CA MET A 1 10.77 -24.10 -0.83
C MET A 1 10.73 -23.06 -1.94
N SER A 2 9.70 -22.22 -1.98
CA SER A 2 9.62 -21.11 -2.94
C SER A 2 10.35 -19.91 -2.36
N ALA A 3 11.29 -19.36 -3.11
CA ALA A 3 11.97 -18.14 -2.71
C ALA A 3 11.12 -16.91 -3.11
N PHE A 4 11.26 -15.84 -2.35
CA PHE A 4 10.64 -14.55 -2.64
C PHE A 4 11.69 -13.45 -2.45
N LYS A 5 12.60 -13.34 -3.41
CA LYS A 5 13.72 -12.41 -3.35
C LYS A 5 13.29 -11.06 -3.89
N ILE A 6 13.12 -10.06 -3.03
CA ILE A 6 12.98 -8.66 -3.45
C ILE A 6 14.31 -8.23 -4.06
N MET A 7 14.34 -8.02 -5.38
CA MET A 7 15.55 -7.67 -6.14
C MET A 7 15.85 -6.18 -6.06
N ALA A 8 14.82 -5.36 -6.22
CA ALA A 8 14.90 -3.92 -6.09
C ALA A 8 13.55 -3.37 -5.62
N SER A 9 13.59 -2.15 -5.08
CA SER A 9 12.42 -1.32 -4.80
C SER A 9 12.53 0.01 -5.57
N SER A 10 11.39 0.62 -5.87
CA SER A 10 11.32 1.97 -6.42
C SER A 10 10.03 2.66 -6.01
N LYS A 11 10.01 3.99 -6.14
CA LYS A 11 8.86 4.84 -5.86
C LYS A 11 8.75 5.96 -6.90
N SER A 12 7.52 6.45 -7.09
CA SER A 12 7.17 7.68 -7.78
C SER A 12 6.12 8.40 -6.93
N VAL A 13 6.34 9.68 -6.67
CA VAL A 13 5.39 10.53 -5.95
C VAL A 13 5.20 11.83 -6.74
N PRO A 14 3.99 12.43 -6.72
CA PRO A 14 3.76 13.66 -7.46
C PRO A 14 4.72 14.78 -7.08
N HIS A 15 5.03 15.65 -8.03
CA HIS A 15 5.94 16.77 -7.77
C HIS A 15 5.33 17.83 -6.84
N ARG A 16 4.00 17.97 -6.86
CA ARG A 16 3.28 18.95 -6.05
C ARG A 16 3.19 18.49 -4.60
N VAL A 17 4.03 19.10 -3.77
CA VAL A 17 3.94 19.03 -2.32
C VAL A 17 2.85 19.99 -1.83
N VAL A 18 1.94 19.49 -1.00
CA VAL A 18 0.89 20.25 -0.32
C VAL A 18 1.14 20.19 1.18
N THR A 19 1.49 21.32 1.77
CA THR A 19 1.69 21.45 3.21
C THR A 19 0.34 21.54 3.94
N ASN A 20 0.35 21.40 5.26
CA ASN A 20 -0.85 21.70 6.05
C ASN A 20 -1.27 23.17 5.96
N ASP A 21 -0.32 24.08 5.78
CA ASP A 21 -0.61 25.51 5.63
C ASP A 21 -1.28 25.83 4.29
N ASP A 22 -0.94 25.10 3.23
CA ASP A 22 -1.66 25.16 1.95
C ASP A 22 -3.12 24.73 2.11
N LEU A 23 -3.38 23.65 2.89
CA LEU A 23 -4.75 23.22 3.18
C LEU A 23 -5.52 24.26 3.99
N ALA A 24 -4.88 24.94 4.93
CA ALA A 24 -5.51 26.00 5.71
C ALA A 24 -5.97 27.21 4.86
N GLN A 25 -5.49 27.37 3.63
CA GLN A 25 -5.98 28.39 2.70
C GLN A 25 -7.33 28.03 2.05
N ILE A 26 -7.71 26.75 2.04
CA ILE A 26 -8.90 26.26 1.32
C ILE A 26 -9.94 25.59 2.23
N MET A 27 -9.61 25.32 3.50
CA MET A 27 -10.53 24.75 4.48
C MET A 27 -10.20 25.21 5.91
N ASP A 28 -11.18 25.16 6.82
CA ASP A 28 -11.03 25.52 8.24
C ASP A 28 -10.19 24.48 9.03
N THR A 29 -8.87 24.61 8.95
CA THR A 29 -7.89 23.71 9.59
C THR A 29 -6.59 24.46 9.93
N SER A 30 -5.63 23.74 10.52
CA SER A 30 -4.28 24.26 10.80
C SER A 30 -3.24 23.13 10.87
N ASP A 31 -1.97 23.47 10.65
CA ASP A 31 -0.85 22.55 10.80
C ASP A 31 -0.81 21.88 12.18
N GLU A 32 -0.96 22.66 13.25
CA GLU A 32 -0.98 22.14 14.62
C GLU A 32 -2.10 21.11 14.80
N TRP A 33 -3.30 21.40 14.26
CA TRP A 33 -4.44 20.51 14.40
C TRP A 33 -4.23 19.18 13.68
N ILE A 34 -3.73 19.23 12.43
CA ILE A 34 -3.48 18.05 11.61
C ILE A 34 -2.37 17.21 12.24
N LYS A 35 -1.18 17.78 12.48
CA LYS A 35 -0.04 17.07 13.08
C LYS A 35 -0.40 16.40 14.40
N ARG A 36 -1.10 17.10 15.30
CA ARG A 36 -1.51 16.54 16.60
C ARG A 36 -2.44 15.35 16.45
N ARG A 37 -3.32 15.33 15.44
CA ARG A 37 -4.32 14.28 15.25
C ARG A 37 -3.85 13.12 14.38
N THR A 38 -2.90 13.35 13.48
CA THR A 38 -2.53 12.39 12.44
C THR A 38 -1.03 12.12 12.34
N GLY A 39 -0.19 13.08 12.74
CA GLY A 39 1.25 13.09 12.48
C GLY A 39 1.63 13.65 11.11
N ILE A 40 0.67 14.00 10.26
CA ILE A 40 0.92 14.44 8.87
C ILE A 40 1.39 15.90 8.88
N SER A 41 2.51 16.18 8.20
CA SER A 41 3.04 17.54 8.02
C SER A 41 2.79 18.07 6.60
N ARG A 42 2.92 17.17 5.62
CA ARG A 42 2.65 17.43 4.21
C ARG A 42 2.19 16.15 3.53
N ARG A 43 1.76 16.29 2.28
CA ARG A 43 1.45 15.18 1.37
C ARG A 43 1.79 15.57 -0.05
N HIS A 44 1.92 14.59 -0.93
CA HIS A 44 2.03 14.81 -2.37
C HIS A 44 0.66 14.66 -3.01
N ILE A 45 0.32 15.54 -3.95
CA ILE A 45 -0.97 15.54 -4.66
C ILE A 45 -0.69 15.57 -6.15
N ALA A 46 -1.33 14.66 -6.89
CA ALA A 46 -1.21 14.60 -8.33
C ALA A 46 -1.74 15.87 -9.01
N THR A 47 -1.02 16.35 -10.02
CA THR A 47 -1.42 17.49 -10.86
C THR A 47 -1.69 17.03 -12.29
N ASP A 48 -0.69 16.41 -12.91
CA ASP A 48 -0.78 15.79 -14.23
C ASP A 48 -0.56 14.27 -14.17
N GLU A 49 -0.09 13.79 -13.01
CA GLU A 49 0.17 12.39 -12.73
C GLU A 49 -1.14 11.60 -12.52
N SER A 50 -1.17 10.38 -13.03
CA SER A 50 -2.23 9.39 -12.80
C SER A 50 -1.69 8.17 -12.04
N THR A 51 -2.58 7.35 -11.47
CA THR A 51 -2.22 6.08 -10.81
C THR A 51 -1.40 5.19 -11.76
N THR A 52 -1.80 5.15 -13.03
CA THR A 52 -1.13 4.43 -14.11
C THR A 52 0.24 5.01 -14.41
N SER A 53 0.36 6.33 -14.59
CA SER A 53 1.64 6.97 -14.95
C SER A 53 2.72 6.76 -13.88
N MET A 54 2.38 6.94 -12.60
CA MET A 54 3.30 6.70 -11.48
C MET A 54 3.68 5.22 -11.39
N SER A 55 2.75 4.31 -11.67
CA SER A 55 3.03 2.87 -11.72
C SER A 55 4.00 2.51 -12.86
N ILE A 56 3.84 3.12 -14.03
CA ILE A 56 4.75 2.95 -15.18
C ILE A 56 6.17 3.44 -14.81
N GLU A 57 6.27 4.61 -14.18
CA GLU A 57 7.57 5.13 -13.71
C GLU A 57 8.25 4.20 -12.72
N VAL A 58 7.50 3.67 -11.74
CA VAL A 58 8.02 2.67 -10.79
C VAL A 58 8.54 1.44 -11.52
N ALA A 59 7.78 0.90 -12.46
CA ALA A 59 8.16 -0.29 -13.22
C ALA A 59 9.42 -0.08 -14.07
N HIS A 60 9.53 1.05 -14.79
CA HIS A 60 10.75 1.38 -15.54
C HIS A 60 11.97 1.54 -14.62
N ALA A 61 11.79 2.20 -13.47
CA ALA A 61 12.87 2.36 -12.50
C ALA A 61 13.32 1.03 -11.88
N LEU A 62 12.39 0.10 -11.62
CA LEU A 62 12.69 -1.25 -11.17
C LEU A 62 13.51 -2.02 -12.20
N LEU A 63 13.05 -2.05 -13.47
CA LEU A 63 13.76 -2.70 -14.58
C LEU A 63 15.17 -2.12 -14.77
N LYS A 64 15.30 -0.79 -14.70
CA LYS A 64 16.61 -0.12 -14.76
C LYS A 64 17.53 -0.53 -13.61
N LYS A 65 17.02 -0.72 -12.40
CA LYS A 65 17.83 -1.14 -11.24
C LYS A 65 18.26 -2.60 -11.31
N THR A 66 17.43 -3.48 -11.86
CA THR A 66 17.69 -4.93 -11.90
C THR A 66 18.33 -5.40 -13.20
N GLN A 67 18.24 -4.62 -14.27
CA GLN A 67 18.69 -4.99 -15.62
C GLN A 67 18.00 -6.25 -16.16
N ILE A 68 16.80 -6.57 -15.68
CA ILE A 68 15.96 -7.64 -16.22
C ILE A 68 15.33 -7.18 -17.53
N ASP A 69 15.33 -8.04 -18.55
CA ASP A 69 14.58 -7.79 -19.78
C ASP A 69 13.07 -7.83 -19.44
N PRO A 70 12.27 -6.81 -19.81
CA PRO A 70 10.83 -6.83 -19.60
C PRO A 70 10.14 -8.12 -20.09
N LYS A 71 10.66 -8.78 -21.12
CA LYS A 71 10.13 -10.04 -21.66
C LYS A 71 10.34 -11.25 -20.73
N ASP A 72 11.22 -11.14 -19.75
CA ASP A 72 11.46 -12.17 -18.74
C ASP A 72 10.52 -12.03 -17.53
N LEU A 73 9.69 -10.98 -17.48
CA LEU A 73 8.65 -10.87 -16.46
C LEU A 73 7.50 -11.84 -16.74
N ASP A 74 7.10 -12.60 -15.72
CA ASP A 74 5.92 -13.46 -15.77
C ASP A 74 4.66 -12.75 -15.25
N TYR A 75 4.82 -11.77 -14.33
CA TYR A 75 3.70 -11.09 -13.68
C TYR A 75 3.92 -9.59 -13.50
N VAL A 76 2.86 -8.80 -13.74
CA VAL A 76 2.76 -7.39 -13.35
C VAL A 76 1.50 -7.22 -12.52
N VAL A 77 1.66 -6.88 -11.25
CA VAL A 77 0.54 -6.77 -10.30
C VAL A 77 0.51 -5.35 -9.74
N VAL A 78 -0.65 -4.70 -9.79
CA VAL A 78 -0.84 -3.37 -9.20
C VAL A 78 -1.94 -3.45 -8.15
N ALA A 79 -1.59 -3.18 -6.90
CA ALA A 79 -2.53 -2.99 -5.80
C ALA A 79 -3.00 -1.54 -5.77
N THR A 80 -4.29 -1.31 -6.02
CA THR A 80 -4.88 0.03 -6.04
C THR A 80 -6.40 -0.03 -5.87
N MET A 81 -6.97 0.98 -5.19
CA MET A 81 -8.42 1.25 -5.21
C MET A 81 -8.76 2.54 -5.97
N SER A 82 -7.77 3.15 -6.62
CA SER A 82 -7.90 4.40 -7.36
C SER A 82 -7.39 4.26 -8.79
N SER A 83 -7.66 3.12 -9.45
CA SER A 83 -7.38 2.92 -10.87
C SER A 83 -7.94 4.08 -11.72
N ASP A 84 -7.26 4.39 -12.82
CA ASP A 84 -7.73 5.44 -13.74
C ASP A 84 -8.92 4.97 -14.58
N TYR A 85 -9.00 3.66 -14.83
CA TYR A 85 -10.07 2.99 -15.54
C TYR A 85 -10.46 1.70 -14.82
N GLN A 86 -11.72 1.27 -14.94
CA GLN A 86 -12.11 -0.10 -14.59
C GLN A 86 -11.60 -1.12 -15.61
N THR A 87 -11.49 -0.70 -16.88
CA THR A 87 -10.89 -1.49 -17.96
C THR A 87 -10.23 -0.55 -18.99
N PRO A 88 -8.97 -0.81 -19.42
CA PRO A 88 -8.10 -1.89 -18.94
C PRO A 88 -7.64 -1.65 -17.48
N ALA A 89 -7.14 -2.72 -16.84
CA ALA A 89 -6.52 -2.62 -15.52
C ALA A 89 -5.27 -1.73 -15.55
N THR A 90 -4.92 -1.14 -14.41
CA THR A 90 -3.68 -0.33 -14.25
C THR A 90 -2.45 -1.16 -14.59
N ALA A 91 -2.38 -2.40 -14.08
CA ALA A 91 -1.31 -3.35 -14.35
C ALA A 91 -1.19 -3.69 -15.84
N ALA A 92 -2.30 -3.79 -16.58
CA ALA A 92 -2.26 -4.06 -18.01
C ALA A 92 -1.65 -2.88 -18.79
N SER A 93 -1.96 -1.66 -18.36
CA SER A 93 -1.33 -0.45 -18.92
C SER A 93 0.17 -0.39 -18.60
N VAL A 94 0.58 -0.77 -17.38
CA VAL A 94 1.99 -0.89 -16.99
C VAL A 94 2.71 -1.94 -17.85
N GLN A 95 2.13 -3.13 -18.00
CA GLN A 95 2.68 -4.23 -18.79
C GLN A 95 2.94 -3.81 -20.24
N GLY A 96 1.98 -3.12 -20.87
CA GLY A 96 2.12 -2.62 -22.23
C GLY A 96 3.20 -1.54 -22.35
N ALA A 97 3.25 -0.60 -21.40
CA ALA A 97 4.20 0.51 -21.42
C ALA A 97 5.66 0.07 -21.25
N ILE A 98 5.92 -0.94 -20.42
CA ILE A 98 7.29 -1.45 -20.20
C ILE A 98 7.70 -2.53 -21.22
N GLY A 99 6.79 -2.95 -22.11
CA GLY A 99 7.06 -3.99 -23.11
C GLY A 99 7.16 -5.40 -22.54
N ALA A 100 6.49 -5.69 -21.42
CA ALA A 100 6.53 -7.00 -20.76
C ALA A 100 5.58 -8.01 -21.44
N THR A 101 5.83 -8.32 -22.72
CA THR A 101 4.89 -9.03 -23.61
C THR A 101 4.51 -10.45 -23.16
N ASN A 102 5.29 -11.06 -22.27
CA ASN A 102 5.02 -12.40 -21.74
C ASN A 102 4.34 -12.39 -20.37
N ALA A 103 4.24 -11.22 -19.72
CA ALA A 103 3.72 -11.11 -18.36
C ALA A 103 2.19 -11.12 -18.34
N VAL A 104 1.62 -11.86 -17.37
CA VAL A 104 0.21 -11.73 -17.00
C VAL A 104 0.05 -10.50 -16.10
N ALA A 105 -0.92 -9.65 -16.40
CA ALA A 105 -1.12 -8.39 -15.69
C ALA A 105 -2.53 -8.26 -15.10
N PHE A 106 -2.63 -7.89 -13.83
CA PHE A 106 -3.92 -7.69 -13.15
C PHE A 106 -3.81 -6.74 -11.94
N ASP A 107 -4.92 -6.08 -11.63
CA ASP A 107 -5.04 -5.24 -10.43
C ASP A 107 -5.55 -6.06 -9.23
N ILE A 108 -5.18 -5.63 -8.03
CA ILE A 108 -5.74 -6.11 -6.76
C ILE A 108 -6.36 -4.92 -6.03
N ASP A 109 -7.67 -4.96 -5.82
CA ASP A 109 -8.35 -4.04 -4.91
C ASP A 109 -8.63 -4.74 -3.58
N ALA A 110 -7.80 -4.43 -2.59
CA ALA A 110 -8.04 -4.72 -1.18
C ALA A 110 -7.81 -3.46 -0.32
N ALA A 111 -8.14 -2.29 -0.88
CA ALA A 111 -7.87 -0.98 -0.30
C ALA A 111 -6.43 -0.87 0.25
N CYS A 112 -6.26 -0.29 1.44
CA CYS A 112 -4.95 -0.09 2.08
C CYS A 112 -4.16 -1.38 2.38
N THR A 113 -4.79 -2.57 2.31
CA THR A 113 -4.13 -3.86 2.55
C THR A 113 -3.63 -4.50 1.24
N GLY A 114 -3.83 -3.81 0.11
CA GLY A 114 -3.54 -4.33 -1.23
C GLY A 114 -2.11 -4.81 -1.43
N PHE A 115 -1.11 -4.11 -0.89
CA PHE A 115 0.29 -4.52 -1.08
C PHE A 115 0.64 -5.81 -0.31
N ALA A 116 0.18 -5.96 0.94
CA ALA A 116 0.34 -7.20 1.70
C ALA A 116 -0.39 -8.39 1.03
N PHE A 117 -1.62 -8.19 0.55
CA PHE A 117 -2.37 -9.21 -0.19
C PHE A 117 -1.65 -9.57 -1.50
N GLY A 118 -1.20 -8.56 -2.25
CA GLY A 118 -0.44 -8.74 -3.47
C GLY A 118 0.87 -9.48 -3.27
N THR A 119 1.54 -9.28 -2.12
CA THR A 119 2.77 -10.00 -1.78
C THR A 119 2.51 -11.49 -1.65
N SER A 120 1.48 -11.89 -0.89
CA SER A 120 1.08 -13.29 -0.72
C SER A 120 0.64 -13.94 -2.04
N ILE A 121 -0.19 -13.24 -2.82
CA ILE A 121 -0.66 -13.71 -4.12
C ILE A 121 0.52 -13.91 -5.08
N LEU A 122 1.40 -12.91 -5.18
CA LEU A 122 2.55 -12.98 -6.08
C LEU A 122 3.53 -14.06 -5.64
N ASN A 123 3.78 -14.23 -4.34
CA ASN A 123 4.58 -15.34 -3.82
C ASN A 123 4.05 -16.71 -4.28
N SER A 124 2.73 -16.91 -4.16
CA SER A 124 2.07 -18.15 -4.61
C SER A 124 2.15 -18.37 -6.12
N LEU A 125 2.09 -17.30 -6.92
CA LEU A 125 2.21 -17.37 -8.37
C LEU A 125 3.64 -17.71 -8.81
N LEU A 126 4.63 -17.03 -8.25
CA LEU A 126 6.06 -17.23 -8.58
C LEU A 126 6.57 -18.60 -8.16
N ALA A 127 6.00 -19.19 -7.11
CA ALA A 127 6.38 -20.51 -6.61
C ALA A 127 6.26 -21.65 -7.65
N LYS A 128 5.47 -21.45 -8.72
CA LYS A 128 5.21 -22.46 -9.75
C LYS A 128 6.43 -22.78 -10.63
N LYS A 129 7.38 -21.84 -10.76
CA LYS A 129 8.55 -21.99 -11.65
C LYS A 129 9.76 -21.30 -11.05
N SER A 130 10.89 -22.02 -10.99
CA SER A 130 12.17 -21.44 -10.59
C SER A 130 12.60 -20.35 -11.57
N GLY A 131 13.12 -19.25 -11.05
CA GLY A 131 13.55 -18.09 -11.83
C GLY A 131 12.41 -17.15 -12.23
N SER A 132 11.16 -17.47 -11.90
CA SER A 132 10.03 -16.60 -12.24
C SER A 132 10.16 -15.23 -11.62
N CYS A 133 9.80 -14.20 -12.39
CA CYS A 133 9.97 -12.80 -12.04
C CYS A 133 8.63 -12.06 -12.08
N GLY A 134 8.43 -11.17 -11.13
CA GLY A 134 7.22 -10.35 -11.08
C GLY A 134 7.47 -8.96 -10.52
N ILE A 135 6.63 -8.02 -10.95
CA ILE A 135 6.54 -6.68 -10.36
C ILE A 135 5.27 -6.59 -9.52
N LEU A 136 5.40 -6.09 -8.30
CA LEU A 136 4.27 -5.70 -7.44
C LEU A 136 4.37 -4.23 -7.11
N ILE A 137 3.32 -3.46 -7.41
CA ILE A 137 3.25 -2.03 -7.15
C ILE A 137 2.02 -1.75 -6.30
N GLY A 138 2.17 -0.99 -5.21
CA GLY A 138 1.06 -0.28 -4.58
C GLY A 138 1.02 1.14 -5.14
N ALA A 139 -0.13 1.57 -5.68
CA ALA A 139 -0.25 2.88 -6.32
C ALA A 139 -1.60 3.51 -6.02
N GLU A 140 -1.59 4.80 -5.68
CA GLU A 140 -2.82 5.54 -5.43
C GLU A 140 -2.75 7.00 -5.87
N VAL A 141 -3.83 7.47 -6.48
CA VAL A 141 -4.22 8.87 -6.56
C VAL A 141 -5.53 9.01 -5.79
N LEU A 142 -5.42 9.18 -4.47
CA LEU A 142 -6.57 9.27 -3.57
C LEU A 142 -7.22 10.65 -3.61
N SER A 143 -6.46 11.69 -3.98
CA SER A 143 -6.93 13.07 -4.13
C SER A 143 -8.19 13.19 -5.00
N LYS A 144 -8.36 12.34 -6.03
CA LYS A 144 -9.55 12.30 -6.90
C LYS A 144 -10.78 11.64 -6.28
N LEU A 145 -10.62 11.05 -5.10
CA LEU A 145 -11.66 10.39 -4.31
C LEU A 145 -12.04 11.20 -3.05
N LEU A 146 -11.41 12.35 -2.80
CA LEU A 146 -11.69 13.21 -1.66
C LEU A 146 -12.81 14.22 -1.96
N ASP A 147 -13.65 14.46 -0.96
CA ASP A 147 -14.43 15.68 -0.88
C ASP A 147 -13.56 16.76 -0.23
N TRP A 148 -13.02 17.68 -1.04
CA TRP A 148 -12.13 18.75 -0.56
C TRP A 148 -12.83 19.77 0.35
N SER A 149 -14.16 19.74 0.44
CA SER A 149 -14.91 20.53 1.42
C SER A 149 -14.99 19.85 2.80
N ASP A 150 -14.77 18.53 2.87
CA ASP A 150 -14.74 17.78 4.12
C ASP A 150 -13.32 17.68 4.70
N ARG A 151 -12.99 18.62 5.58
CA ARG A 151 -11.72 18.62 6.31
C ARG A 151 -11.45 17.36 7.13
N SER A 152 -12.48 16.57 7.48
CA SER A 152 -12.31 15.37 8.32
C SER A 152 -11.59 14.24 7.59
N THR A 153 -11.66 14.25 6.25
CA THR A 153 -11.03 13.26 5.37
C THR A 153 -9.97 13.88 4.46
N ALA A 154 -10.21 15.07 3.89
CA ALA A 154 -9.33 15.70 2.89
C ALA A 154 -7.88 15.90 3.36
N VAL A 155 -7.67 16.13 4.66
CA VAL A 155 -6.34 16.34 5.26
C VAL A 155 -5.52 15.06 5.43
N LEU A 156 -6.16 13.88 5.32
CA LEU A 156 -5.57 12.60 5.69
C LEU A 156 -4.75 11.97 4.57
N PHE A 157 -5.21 12.12 3.33
CA PHE A 157 -4.73 11.30 2.22
C PHE A 157 -3.73 12.05 1.36
N GLY A 158 -2.83 11.29 0.75
CA GLY A 158 -1.90 11.74 -0.28
C GLY A 158 -1.85 10.74 -1.42
N ASP A 159 -1.07 11.08 -2.44
CA ASP A 159 -0.91 10.31 -3.66
C ASP A 159 0.52 9.79 -3.79
N GLY A 160 0.67 8.65 -4.45
CA GLY A 160 1.99 8.07 -4.72
C GLY A 160 1.91 6.63 -5.18
N ALA A 161 3.03 6.14 -5.72
CA ALA A 161 3.23 4.75 -6.08
C ALA A 161 4.60 4.26 -5.62
N ALA A 162 4.67 3.00 -5.21
CA ALA A 162 5.92 2.32 -4.96
C ALA A 162 5.77 0.82 -5.15
N GLY A 163 6.86 0.15 -5.44
CA GLY A 163 6.82 -1.27 -5.74
C GLY A 163 8.16 -1.96 -5.64
N VAL A 164 8.09 -3.26 -5.83
CA VAL A 164 9.23 -4.17 -5.81
C VAL A 164 9.22 -5.03 -7.07
N LEU A 165 10.43 -5.33 -7.56
CA LEU A 165 10.63 -6.45 -8.47
C LEU A 165 11.11 -7.63 -7.63
N VAL A 166 10.44 -8.76 -7.78
CA VAL A 166 10.70 -9.98 -7.02
C VAL A 166 11.02 -11.14 -7.95
N GLN A 167 11.88 -12.05 -7.47
CA GLN A 167 12.25 -13.27 -8.18
C GLN A 167 12.12 -14.48 -7.27
N ASN A 168 11.59 -15.57 -7.81
CA ASN A 168 11.74 -16.90 -7.21
C ASN A 168 13.14 -17.43 -7.53
N ASP A 169 14.09 -17.15 -6.66
CA ASP A 169 15.48 -17.60 -6.74
C ASP A 169 15.76 -18.67 -5.67
N PRO A 170 15.69 -19.98 -5.99
CA PRO A 170 15.87 -21.05 -5.00
C PRO A 170 17.26 -21.08 -4.33
N SER A 171 18.24 -20.35 -4.87
CA SER A 171 19.56 -20.22 -4.25
C SER A 171 19.60 -19.16 -3.14
N SER A 172 18.57 -18.32 -3.06
CA SER A 172 18.43 -17.24 -2.08
C SER A 172 17.85 -17.74 -0.76
N SER A 173 18.34 -17.20 0.35
CA SER A 173 17.69 -17.36 1.67
C SER A 173 16.44 -16.47 1.84
N SER A 174 16.18 -15.58 0.88
CA SER A 174 15.05 -14.65 0.93
C SER A 174 13.76 -15.33 0.53
N GLN A 175 12.77 -15.29 1.43
CA GLN A 175 11.51 -16.01 1.30
C GLN A 175 10.44 -15.40 2.21
N VAL A 176 9.17 -15.62 1.84
CA VAL A 176 8.05 -15.44 2.77
C VAL A 176 8.13 -16.52 3.84
N LEU A 177 8.13 -16.12 5.11
CA LEU A 177 8.22 -17.01 6.26
C LEU A 177 6.84 -17.38 6.82
N GLY A 178 5.88 -16.45 6.76
CA GLY A 178 4.51 -16.69 7.20
C GLY A 178 3.63 -15.48 6.95
N GLU A 179 2.32 -15.71 6.94
CA GLU A 179 1.33 -14.70 6.59
C GLU A 179 0.01 -14.82 7.37
N SER A 180 -0.74 -13.72 7.44
CA SER A 180 -2.12 -13.68 7.95
C SER A 180 -2.93 -12.65 7.18
N LEU A 181 -3.83 -13.12 6.32
CA LEU A 181 -4.73 -12.29 5.53
C LEU A 181 -6.19 -12.50 6.00
N LYS A 182 -6.89 -11.43 6.34
CA LYS A 182 -8.28 -11.50 6.83
C LYS A 182 -9.14 -10.35 6.31
N THR A 183 -10.41 -10.69 6.03
CA THR A 183 -11.44 -9.74 5.62
C THR A 183 -12.62 -9.78 6.59
N PHE A 184 -13.16 -8.60 6.88
CA PHE A 184 -14.26 -8.36 7.80
C PHE A 184 -15.37 -7.58 7.08
N GLY A 185 -15.96 -8.23 6.07
CA GLY A 185 -16.97 -7.66 5.16
C GLY A 185 -18.16 -7.00 5.86
N ASN A 186 -18.56 -7.54 7.01
CA ASN A 186 -19.64 -7.01 7.83
C ASN A 186 -19.35 -5.62 8.44
N LEU A 187 -18.09 -5.16 8.38
CA LEU A 187 -17.65 -3.83 8.80
C LEU A 187 -17.40 -2.89 7.62
N GLY A 188 -17.72 -3.30 6.39
CA GLY A 188 -17.35 -2.57 5.17
C GLY A 188 -17.87 -1.13 5.10
N SER A 189 -19.02 -0.84 5.70
CA SER A 189 -19.59 0.53 5.75
C SER A 189 -18.76 1.52 6.59
N ALA A 190 -17.81 1.03 7.39
CA ALA A 190 -16.91 1.86 8.19
C ALA A 190 -15.96 2.72 7.35
N LEU A 191 -15.65 2.28 6.13
CA LEU A 191 -14.78 2.98 5.20
C LEU A 191 -15.17 2.64 3.76
N THR A 192 -15.69 3.62 3.05
CA THR A 192 -16.08 3.51 1.64
C THR A 192 -15.50 4.67 0.83
N ALA A 193 -15.27 4.44 -0.46
CA ALA A 193 -14.87 5.47 -1.43
C ALA A 193 -15.27 5.02 -2.84
N GLY A 194 -15.41 5.98 -3.76
CA GLY A 194 -15.50 5.68 -5.20
C GLY A 194 -16.77 4.93 -5.62
N HIS A 195 -17.92 5.19 -4.99
CA HIS A 195 -19.17 4.54 -5.37
C HIS A 195 -19.55 4.82 -6.83
N PHE A 196 -19.69 3.76 -7.63
CA PHE A 196 -20.28 3.82 -8.96
C PHE A 196 -21.80 3.85 -8.84
N ALA A 197 -22.39 4.99 -9.14
CA ALA A 197 -23.84 5.15 -9.14
C ALA A 197 -24.48 4.35 -10.30
N ASP A 198 -25.68 3.80 -10.07
CA ASP A 198 -26.49 3.09 -11.08
C ASP A 198 -27.16 4.09 -12.06
N VAL A 199 -26.34 4.98 -12.63
CA VAL A 199 -26.79 6.00 -13.58
C VAL A 199 -26.95 5.34 -14.94
N THR A 200 -28.13 4.79 -15.17
CA THR A 200 -28.55 4.28 -16.47
C THR A 200 -29.92 4.86 -16.84
N PRO A 201 -30.27 4.94 -18.13
CA PRO A 201 -31.62 5.31 -18.56
C PRO A 201 -32.75 4.42 -17.99
N PHE A 202 -32.39 3.27 -17.41
CA PHE A 202 -33.31 2.31 -16.79
C PHE A 202 -33.21 2.29 -15.26
N GLY A 203 -32.32 3.12 -14.68
CA GLY A 203 -32.10 3.21 -13.25
C GLY A 203 -33.26 3.90 -12.53
N LYS A 204 -33.55 3.47 -11.30
CA LYS A 204 -34.61 4.07 -10.47
C LYS A 204 -34.19 5.38 -9.81
N ASN A 205 -32.88 5.66 -9.75
CA ASN A 205 -32.29 6.79 -9.06
C ASN A 205 -31.28 7.52 -9.99
N PRO A 206 -31.75 8.32 -10.96
CA PRO A 206 -30.87 8.97 -11.93
C PRO A 206 -29.95 10.04 -11.31
N ASN A 207 -30.22 10.48 -10.09
CA ASN A 207 -29.50 11.56 -9.39
C ASN A 207 -28.53 11.05 -8.31
N GLN A 208 -28.10 9.79 -8.36
CA GLN A 208 -27.17 9.28 -7.37
C GLN A 208 -25.76 9.84 -7.63
N GLU A 209 -25.27 10.66 -6.71
CA GLU A 209 -23.97 11.32 -6.83
C GLU A 209 -22.80 10.36 -6.56
N LYS A 210 -21.63 10.69 -7.12
CA LYS A 210 -20.36 10.04 -6.80
C LYS A 210 -20.11 10.15 -5.30
N GLN A 211 -19.89 9.02 -4.63
CA GLN A 211 -19.53 9.05 -3.21
C GLN A 211 -18.01 9.12 -3.07
N PHE A 212 -17.55 10.25 -2.54
CA PHE A 212 -16.19 10.43 -2.03
C PHE A 212 -15.92 9.52 -0.82
N PHE A 213 -14.71 9.60 -0.28
CA PHE A 213 -14.39 8.94 0.99
C PHE A 213 -15.43 9.25 2.08
N LYS A 214 -15.94 8.19 2.70
CA LYS A 214 -16.69 8.25 3.96
C LYS A 214 -16.04 7.31 4.94
N MET A 215 -15.76 7.82 6.14
CA MET A 215 -15.04 7.07 7.16
C MET A 215 -15.64 7.30 8.55
N ASP A 216 -15.99 6.22 9.23
CA ASP A 216 -16.12 6.22 10.68
C ASP A 216 -14.73 6.04 11.30
N GLY A 217 -14.07 7.16 11.56
CA GLY A 217 -12.71 7.16 12.11
C GLY A 217 -12.60 6.44 13.46
N HIS A 218 -13.65 6.44 14.27
CA HIS A 218 -13.64 5.74 15.57
C HIS A 218 -13.71 4.22 15.38
N GLN A 219 -14.59 3.76 14.48
CA GLN A 219 -14.71 2.34 14.16
C GLN A 219 -13.42 1.80 13.53
N VAL A 220 -12.83 2.53 12.57
CA VAL A 220 -11.55 2.16 11.92
C VAL A 220 -10.40 2.15 12.92
N PHE A 221 -10.32 3.15 13.81
CA PHE A 221 -9.29 3.20 14.86
C PHE A 221 -9.38 1.99 15.81
N ASN A 222 -10.58 1.69 16.31
CA ASN A 222 -10.81 0.56 17.22
C ASN A 222 -10.56 -0.79 16.54
N PHE A 223 -10.93 -0.91 15.26
CA PHE A 223 -10.61 -2.05 14.43
C PHE A 223 -9.10 -2.27 14.39
N ALA A 224 -8.33 -1.25 14.03
CA ALA A 224 -6.87 -1.34 13.91
C ALA A 224 -6.23 -1.77 15.25
N LEU A 225 -6.61 -1.15 16.37
CA LEU A 225 -6.10 -1.50 17.70
C LEU A 225 -6.39 -2.94 18.13
N LYS A 226 -7.49 -3.51 17.64
CA LYS A 226 -7.91 -4.88 17.98
C LYS A 226 -7.32 -5.91 17.04
N LYS A 227 -7.39 -5.67 15.73
CA LYS A 227 -7.14 -6.68 14.70
C LYS A 227 -5.70 -6.71 14.20
N VAL A 228 -5.01 -5.56 14.11
CA VAL A 228 -3.62 -5.51 13.63
C VAL A 228 -2.68 -6.32 14.53
N PRO A 229 -2.69 -6.19 15.88
CA PRO A 229 -1.85 -7.02 16.72
C PRO A 229 -2.15 -8.53 16.61
N LEU A 230 -3.39 -8.90 16.27
CA LEU A 230 -3.76 -10.31 16.05
C LEU A 230 -3.22 -10.81 14.72
N SER A 231 -3.36 -10.04 13.64
CA SER A 231 -2.80 -10.38 12.33
C SER A 231 -1.28 -10.59 12.41
N ILE A 232 -0.56 -9.69 13.12
CA ILE A 232 0.89 -9.85 13.34
C ILE A 232 1.19 -11.16 14.09
N LYS A 233 0.48 -11.44 15.18
CA LYS A 233 0.70 -12.67 15.97
C LYS A 233 0.41 -13.93 15.17
N GLU A 234 -0.62 -13.92 14.33
CA GLU A 234 -0.98 -15.05 13.49
C GLU A 234 0.08 -15.32 12.42
N ALA A 235 0.57 -14.29 11.73
CA ALA A 235 1.67 -14.43 10.77
C ALA A 235 2.96 -14.92 11.45
N LEU A 236 3.24 -14.47 12.67
CA LEU A 236 4.37 -14.97 13.48
C LEU A 236 4.21 -16.44 13.84
N THR A 237 3.01 -16.87 14.22
CA THR A 237 2.71 -18.29 14.48
C THR A 237 2.90 -19.13 13.23
N ASP A 238 2.43 -18.67 12.08
CA ASP A 238 2.62 -19.34 10.78
C ASP A 238 4.12 -19.46 10.42
N ALA A 239 4.90 -18.41 10.71
CA ALA A 239 6.35 -18.40 10.53
C ALA A 239 7.15 -19.15 11.61
N ASN A 240 6.50 -19.64 12.68
CA ASN A 240 7.15 -20.16 13.88
C ASN A 240 8.20 -19.19 14.47
N LEU A 241 7.83 -17.91 14.57
CA LEU A 241 8.66 -16.82 15.10
C LEU A 241 8.00 -16.12 16.28
N SER A 242 8.80 -15.37 17.02
CA SER A 242 8.35 -14.43 18.05
C SER A 242 8.45 -12.99 17.58
N LEU A 243 7.79 -12.07 18.29
CA LEU A 243 7.88 -10.63 18.03
C LEU A 243 9.32 -10.09 18.04
N ASN A 244 10.21 -10.69 18.84
CA ASN A 244 11.59 -10.24 18.97
C ASN A 244 12.44 -10.60 17.76
N ASP A 245 12.02 -11.58 16.95
CA ASP A 245 12.73 -12.04 15.75
C ASP A 245 12.54 -11.12 14.55
N ILE A 246 11.60 -10.16 14.62
CA ILE A 246 11.33 -9.20 13.56
C ILE A 246 12.16 -7.94 13.80
N ASP A 247 12.95 -7.58 12.80
CA ASP A 247 13.84 -6.43 12.83
C ASP A 247 13.07 -5.13 12.56
N VAL A 248 12.20 -5.14 11.54
CA VAL A 248 11.46 -3.96 11.09
C VAL A 248 10.01 -4.29 10.73
N PHE A 249 9.08 -3.50 11.26
CA PHE A 249 7.66 -3.54 10.94
C PHE A 249 7.34 -2.40 9.98
N VAL A 250 7.13 -2.74 8.72
CA VAL A 250 6.68 -1.82 7.66
C VAL A 250 5.15 -1.79 7.70
N MET A 251 4.60 -0.95 8.57
CA MET A 251 3.16 -0.84 8.76
C MET A 251 2.53 0.15 7.77
N HIS A 252 1.27 -0.08 7.42
CA HIS A 252 0.44 0.92 6.75
C HIS A 252 0.34 2.22 7.57
N GLN A 253 0.57 3.34 6.90
CA GLN A 253 0.73 4.69 7.44
C GLN A 253 -0.58 5.47 7.37
N ALA A 254 -1.61 4.98 8.07
CA ALA A 254 -2.91 5.63 8.10
C ALA A 254 -2.96 6.84 9.05
N ASN A 255 -2.33 6.69 10.22
CA ASN A 255 -2.33 7.67 11.30
C ASN A 255 -1.23 7.32 12.32
N ALA A 256 -0.35 8.27 12.64
CA ALA A 256 0.75 8.06 13.60
C ALA A 256 0.26 7.61 14.99
N ARG A 257 -0.95 8.02 15.42
CA ARG A 257 -1.53 7.61 16.70
C ARG A 257 -1.99 6.17 16.72
N ILE A 258 -2.47 5.64 15.58
CA ILE A 258 -2.79 4.21 15.43
C ILE A 258 -1.51 3.41 15.59
N ILE A 259 -0.48 3.74 14.81
CA ILE A 259 0.83 3.08 14.85
C ILE A 259 1.36 3.11 16.28
N ALA A 260 1.47 4.29 16.91
CA ALA A 260 1.99 4.43 18.26
C ALA A 260 1.21 3.58 19.29
N SER A 261 -0.10 3.41 19.10
CA SER A 261 -0.93 2.62 20.00
C SER A 261 -0.77 1.11 19.78
N VAL A 262 -0.60 0.68 18.52
CA VAL A 262 -0.22 -0.71 18.19
C VAL A 262 1.16 -1.03 18.75
N VAL A 263 2.16 -0.16 18.55
CA VAL A 263 3.53 -0.33 19.10
C VAL A 263 3.48 -0.54 20.62
N ARG A 264 2.76 0.32 21.36
CA ARG A 264 2.61 0.18 22.81
C ARG A 264 2.00 -1.17 23.20
N LYS A 265 1.02 -1.67 22.43
CA LYS A 265 0.35 -2.94 22.70
C LYS A 265 1.22 -4.16 22.36
N LEU A 266 2.14 -4.03 21.41
CA LEU A 266 3.12 -5.06 21.08
C LEU A 266 4.31 -5.08 22.07
N GLY A 267 4.52 -4.00 22.82
CA GLY A 267 5.59 -3.92 23.84
C GLY A 267 6.99 -3.86 23.24
N LEU A 268 7.12 -3.47 21.98
CA LEU A 268 8.39 -3.41 21.25
C LEU A 268 8.95 -1.97 21.16
N PRO A 269 10.27 -1.81 20.99
CA PRO A 269 10.90 -0.50 20.79
C PRO A 269 10.35 0.24 19.57
N LYS A 270 10.11 1.55 19.70
CA LYS A 270 9.55 2.39 18.61
C LYS A 270 10.42 2.41 17.34
N ASN A 271 11.74 2.27 17.47
CA ASN A 271 12.66 2.29 16.31
C ASN A 271 12.47 1.10 15.36
N ARG A 272 11.77 0.03 15.78
CA ARG A 272 11.36 -1.07 14.89
C ARG A 272 10.12 -0.75 14.05
N PHE A 273 9.46 0.39 14.30
CA PHE A 273 8.24 0.85 13.64
C PHE A 273 8.48 2.21 13.00
N PRO A 274 9.26 2.26 11.91
CA PRO A 274 9.51 3.50 11.19
C PRO A 274 8.20 4.12 10.68
N ILE A 275 8.22 5.44 10.56
CA ILE A 275 7.09 6.26 10.10
C ILE A 275 7.59 7.22 9.02
N ASP A 276 6.73 7.48 8.04
CA ASP A 276 6.90 8.46 6.97
C ASP A 276 5.58 9.20 6.64
N ILE A 277 4.55 8.99 7.48
CA ILE A 277 3.23 9.63 7.31
C ILE A 277 3.30 11.16 7.37
N ASP A 278 4.33 11.70 8.02
CA ASP A 278 4.60 13.13 8.05
C ASP A 278 4.95 13.71 6.68
N GLU A 279 5.48 12.87 5.78
CA GLU A 279 5.90 13.21 4.42
C GLU A 279 4.79 12.99 3.39
N TYR A 280 4.21 11.78 3.38
CA TYR A 280 3.33 11.35 2.28
C TYR A 280 1.84 11.47 2.61
N GLY A 281 1.48 11.66 3.88
CA GLY A 281 0.11 11.41 4.33
C GLY A 281 -0.26 9.92 4.22
N ASN A 282 -1.56 9.63 4.20
CA ASN A 282 -2.07 8.28 3.97
C ASN A 282 -2.19 8.01 2.46
N THR A 283 -1.33 7.14 1.92
CA THR A 283 -1.31 6.73 0.51
C THR A 283 -1.87 5.31 0.30
N ALA A 284 -2.71 4.83 1.22
CA ALA A 284 -3.35 3.51 1.20
C ALA A 284 -2.42 2.36 0.73
N ALA A 285 -2.71 1.70 -0.41
CA ALA A 285 -1.93 0.55 -0.86
C ALA A 285 -0.47 0.89 -1.20
N ALA A 286 -0.16 2.15 -1.53
CA ALA A 286 1.20 2.62 -1.80
C ALA A 286 2.01 2.87 -0.51
N SER A 287 1.36 2.93 0.66
CA SER A 287 2.00 3.31 1.91
C SER A 287 3.09 2.34 2.38
N GLU A 288 2.80 1.04 2.42
CA GLU A 288 3.80 0.04 2.80
C GLU A 288 5.01 0.02 1.84
N PRO A 289 4.82 -0.02 0.50
CA PRO A 289 5.97 -0.04 -0.41
C PRO A 289 6.73 1.29 -0.46
N LEU A 290 6.10 2.45 -0.21
CA LEU A 290 6.79 3.73 -0.10
C LEU A 290 7.77 3.71 1.08
N LEU A 291 7.27 3.32 2.25
CA LEU A 291 8.08 3.17 3.45
C LEU A 291 9.19 2.14 3.24
N LEU A 292 8.87 0.98 2.64
CA LEU A 292 9.86 -0.05 2.32
C LEU A 292 10.96 0.51 1.39
N ALA A 293 10.59 1.24 0.34
CA ALA A 293 11.56 1.83 -0.59
C ALA A 293 12.49 2.82 0.11
N ASP A 294 11.98 3.63 1.03
CA ASP A 294 12.78 4.59 1.81
C ASP A 294 13.73 3.91 2.80
N LEU A 295 13.27 2.85 3.46
CA LEU A 295 14.09 2.09 4.40
C LEU A 295 15.20 1.29 3.71
N LEU A 296 14.92 0.75 2.52
CA LEU A 296 15.93 0.09 1.69
C LEU A 296 16.95 1.11 1.15
N THR A 297 16.49 2.25 0.65
CA THR A 297 17.37 3.30 0.11
C THR A 297 18.27 3.90 1.19
N SER A 298 17.75 4.08 2.40
CA SER A 298 18.51 4.61 3.54
C SER A 298 19.39 3.57 4.26
N GLY A 299 19.34 2.29 3.85
CA GLY A 299 20.12 1.21 4.47
C GLY A 299 19.64 0.79 5.87
N LYS A 300 18.43 1.20 6.27
CA LYS A 300 17.79 0.79 7.54
C LYS A 300 17.28 -0.65 7.50
N ILE A 301 16.92 -1.14 6.31
CA ILE A 301 16.70 -2.58 6.06
C ILE A 301 17.87 -3.09 5.24
N GLN A 302 18.46 -4.21 5.68
CA GLN A 302 19.60 -4.86 5.06
C GLN A 302 19.32 -6.35 4.86
N ARG A 303 20.03 -6.98 3.91
CA ARG A 303 19.91 -8.43 3.66
C ARG A 303 20.14 -9.22 4.94
N GLY A 304 19.31 -10.24 5.16
CA GLY A 304 19.23 -11.04 6.38
C GLY A 304 18.25 -10.50 7.42
N ASN A 305 17.70 -9.29 7.26
CA ASN A 305 16.67 -8.79 8.16
C ASN A 305 15.34 -9.51 7.94
N LYS A 306 14.62 -9.78 9.03
CA LYS A 306 13.22 -10.19 8.98
C LYS A 306 12.34 -8.97 9.06
N ILE A 307 11.59 -8.74 7.99
CA ILE A 307 10.67 -7.61 7.87
C ILE A 307 9.23 -8.12 7.94
N ALA A 308 8.33 -7.34 8.52
CA ALA A 308 6.90 -7.59 8.50
C ALA A 308 6.20 -6.46 7.74
N LEU A 309 5.59 -6.78 6.60
CA LEU A 309 4.62 -5.92 5.92
C LEU A 309 3.30 -6.04 6.66
N VAL A 310 2.70 -4.93 7.10
CA VAL A 310 1.47 -4.93 7.91
C VAL A 310 0.46 -3.93 7.36
N GLY A 311 -0.41 -4.40 6.48
CA GLY A 311 -1.52 -3.67 5.88
C GLY A 311 -2.81 -3.78 6.72
N PHE A 312 -3.60 -2.71 6.72
CA PHE A 312 -4.95 -2.70 7.30
C PHE A 312 -5.77 -1.54 6.71
N GLY A 313 -7.07 -1.73 6.49
CA GLY A 313 -7.89 -0.67 5.91
C GLY A 313 -9.27 -1.12 5.50
N GLY A 314 -9.77 -0.57 4.38
CA GLY A 314 -11.12 -0.79 3.85
C GLY A 314 -11.46 -2.27 3.64
N GLY A 315 -12.76 -2.60 3.75
CA GLY A 315 -13.27 -3.98 3.65
C GLY A 315 -14.04 -4.52 4.88
N LEU A 316 -13.70 -4.26 6.15
CA LEU A 316 -12.36 -3.90 6.62
C LEU A 316 -11.41 -5.09 6.46
N THR A 317 -10.13 -4.84 6.26
CA THR A 317 -9.12 -5.88 6.00
C THR A 317 -7.90 -5.72 6.89
N THR A 318 -7.19 -6.83 7.14
CA THR A 318 -5.85 -6.86 7.71
C THR A 318 -4.99 -7.87 6.95
N GLY A 319 -3.73 -7.55 6.71
CA GLY A 319 -2.76 -8.41 6.06
C GLY A 319 -1.40 -8.25 6.70
N THR A 320 -0.81 -9.34 7.17
CA THR A 320 0.60 -9.35 7.58
C THR A 320 1.36 -10.38 6.78
N VAL A 321 2.50 -10.01 6.21
CA VAL A 321 3.44 -10.93 5.54
C VAL A 321 4.83 -10.74 6.11
N ILE A 322 5.43 -11.83 6.59
CA ILE A 322 6.80 -11.83 7.13
C ILE A 322 7.75 -12.33 6.06
N ILE A 323 8.80 -11.56 5.79
CA ILE A 323 9.80 -11.86 4.76
C ILE A 323 11.18 -11.87 5.39
N ASN A 324 11.97 -12.89 5.08
CA ASN A 324 13.43 -12.81 5.23
C ASN A 324 13.98 -12.03 4.02
N TYR A 325 14.47 -10.80 4.21
CA TYR A 325 14.94 -9.93 3.11
C TYR A 325 16.36 -10.27 2.65
#